data_AF-A0A7C7Q7H8-F1
#
_entry.id   AF-A0A7C7Q7H8-F1
#
_cell.length_a   1.000
_cell.length_b   1.000
_cell.length_c   1.000
_cell.angle_alpha   90.00
_cell.angle_beta   90.00
_cell.angle_gamma   90.00
#
_symmetry.space_group_name_H-M   'P 1'
#
loop_
_entity.id
_entity.type
_entity.pdbx_description
1 polymer ?
#
loop_
_entity_poly.entity_id
_entity_poly.type
_entity_poly.pdbx_seq_one_letter_code
_entity_poly.pdbx_strand_id
1 'polypeptide(L)'
;MSLFWVIALLGVAKAGEYAGDFLELGIGARPEALGGGTVGVSEEVGGVVWNPASLSGLRHTVVWAGYTPLSPLGYWDGYHYLGFAGPFGEAVLSASWVRLQVTGVPRFPELPGGRRERLQRAQDLALQGDGVPEGYFSASDDALYLTFLKENSFTLDLGWRFFELPLSLPVGVSVKFLRKSLGDAKGRGVGLDLGGMVQVELSHLVAHEALGELCLGLAIQDVGNTMVLWRSRHADRIRWRGCIGASYYQHFSFGRVLFLWGREVHCGGRSHWGVEWTKGKVALRVGYDGERPRAGVGLGWERFKVDYAIVPRDFGVLHRITGKFLP
;
A
#
# COMPACT_ATOMS: atom_id res chain seq x y z
N MET A 1 -44.62 -22.43 -3.26
CA MET A 1 -43.43 -23.30 -3.20
C MET A 1 -42.44 -22.84 -4.26
N SER A 2 -41.24 -22.51 -3.78
CA SER A 2 -39.96 -22.23 -4.47
C SER A 2 -39.92 -21.33 -5.72
N LEU A 3 -39.49 -20.11 -5.45
CA LEU A 3 -38.80 -19.16 -6.32
C LEU A 3 -37.40 -19.71 -6.65
N PHE A 4 -37.00 -19.77 -7.93
CA PHE A 4 -35.59 -19.95 -8.33
C PHE A 4 -35.26 -18.93 -9.42
N TRP A 5 -34.56 -17.86 -9.03
CA TRP A 5 -33.87 -16.98 -9.95
C TRP A 5 -32.41 -17.43 -10.04
N VAL A 6 -32.00 -17.90 -11.21
CA VAL A 6 -30.59 -18.12 -11.54
C VAL A 6 -30.04 -16.78 -12.03
N ILE A 7 -29.26 -16.10 -11.21
CA ILE A 7 -28.45 -14.96 -11.64
C ILE A 7 -27.15 -15.53 -12.22
N ALA A 8 -27.03 -15.49 -13.55
CA ALA A 8 -25.75 -15.69 -14.21
C ALA A 8 -24.91 -14.42 -14.05
N LEU A 9 -23.91 -14.46 -13.16
CA LEU A 9 -22.86 -13.45 -13.08
C LEU A 9 -21.90 -13.63 -14.27
N LEU A 10 -22.17 -12.91 -15.37
CA LEU A 10 -21.19 -12.69 -16.42
C LEU A 10 -20.19 -11.64 -15.95
N GLY A 11 -19.09 -12.10 -15.36
CA GLY A 11 -17.91 -11.27 -15.13
C GLY A 11 -17.26 -10.94 -16.48
N VAL A 12 -17.62 -9.80 -17.06
CA VAL A 12 -16.88 -9.22 -18.18
C VAL A 12 -15.64 -8.57 -17.59
N ALA A 13 -14.50 -9.25 -17.64
CA ALA A 13 -13.21 -8.63 -17.37
C ALA A 13 -13.02 -7.46 -18.36
N LYS A 14 -13.05 -6.22 -17.86
CA LYS A 14 -12.81 -5.03 -18.68
C LYS A 14 -11.30 -4.79 -18.72
N ALA A 15 -10.73 -4.78 -19.92
CA ALA A 15 -9.37 -4.30 -20.14
C ALA A 15 -9.21 -2.90 -19.52
N GLY A 16 -8.28 -2.76 -18.56
CA GLY A 16 -8.05 -1.54 -17.78
C GLY A 16 -8.20 -1.71 -16.26
N GLU A 17 -8.70 -2.85 -15.76
CA GLU A 17 -8.92 -3.07 -14.32
C GLU A 17 -7.63 -3.22 -13.50
N TYR A 18 -6.52 -3.61 -14.14
CA TYR A 18 -5.24 -3.92 -13.49
C TYR A 18 -4.16 -2.84 -13.63
N ALA A 19 -4.57 -1.63 -14.05
CA ALA A 19 -3.65 -0.56 -14.39
C ALA A 19 -2.74 -0.14 -13.22
N GLY A 20 -3.23 -0.31 -11.99
CA GLY A 20 -2.61 0.15 -10.75
C GLY A 20 -2.25 -0.95 -9.75
N ASP A 21 -2.32 -2.24 -10.10
CA ASP A 21 -2.15 -3.36 -9.13
C ASP A 21 -0.84 -3.31 -8.34
N PHE A 22 0.25 -2.86 -8.99
CA PHE A 22 1.54 -2.75 -8.32
C PHE A 22 1.54 -1.73 -7.17
N LEU A 23 0.60 -0.78 -7.16
CA LEU A 23 0.42 0.18 -6.08
C LEU A 23 -0.23 -0.49 -4.85
N GLU A 24 -1.03 -1.53 -5.05
CA GLU A 24 -1.67 -2.30 -3.98
C GLU A 24 -0.69 -3.18 -3.19
N LEU A 25 0.53 -3.38 -3.72
CA LEU A 25 1.59 -4.08 -3.02
C LEU A 25 2.10 -3.29 -1.80
N GLY A 26 1.74 -2.02 -1.67
CA GLY A 26 2.08 -1.17 -0.53
C GLY A 26 3.59 -0.91 -0.36
N ILE A 27 3.97 -0.02 0.54
CA ILE A 27 5.38 0.25 0.87
C ILE A 27 5.67 -0.17 2.31
N GLY A 28 6.83 -0.81 2.51
CA GLY A 28 7.36 -1.13 3.83
C GLY A 28 6.90 -2.48 4.39
N ALA A 29 7.76 -3.10 5.19
CA ALA A 29 7.48 -4.38 5.85
C ALA A 29 6.55 -4.21 7.05
N ARG A 30 6.68 -3.11 7.83
CA ARG A 30 5.79 -2.84 8.97
C ARG A 30 4.31 -2.75 8.56
N PRO A 31 3.92 -1.92 7.57
CA PRO A 31 2.53 -1.86 7.10
C PRO A 31 2.00 -3.21 6.59
N GLU A 32 2.82 -3.93 5.81
CA GLU A 32 2.40 -5.23 5.27
C GLU A 32 2.21 -6.29 6.36
N ALA A 33 3.10 -6.34 7.35
CA ALA A 33 2.97 -7.25 8.49
C ALA A 33 1.72 -6.97 9.34
N LEU A 34 1.21 -5.75 9.29
CA LEU A 34 -0.02 -5.32 9.96
C LEU A 34 -1.28 -5.50 9.09
N GLY A 35 -1.21 -6.30 8.03
CA GLY A 35 -2.36 -6.60 7.18
C GLY A 35 -2.55 -5.64 6.00
N GLY A 36 -1.72 -4.62 5.82
CA GLY A 36 -1.75 -3.79 4.61
C GLY A 36 -2.90 -2.77 4.53
N GLY A 37 -3.26 -2.11 5.63
CA GLY A 37 -4.33 -1.11 5.67
C GLY A 37 -4.10 -0.02 6.71
N THR A 38 -2.94 0.63 6.67
CA THR A 38 -2.46 1.58 7.69
C THR A 38 -3.08 2.98 7.58
N VAL A 39 -4.35 3.06 7.21
CA VAL A 39 -5.06 4.32 6.89
C VAL A 39 -5.16 5.24 8.10
N GLY A 40 -5.29 4.69 9.31
CA GLY A 40 -5.37 5.43 10.57
C GLY A 40 -4.09 5.35 11.42
N VAL A 41 -2.94 4.99 10.84
CA VAL A 41 -1.67 4.82 11.60
C VAL A 41 -0.78 6.04 11.39
N SER A 42 -0.48 6.75 12.47
CA SER A 42 0.51 7.83 12.52
C SER A 42 1.96 7.31 12.54
N GLU A 43 2.91 8.21 12.28
CA GLU A 43 4.36 7.93 12.29
C GLU A 43 4.79 6.78 11.35
N GLU A 44 4.14 6.64 10.18
CA GLU A 44 4.41 5.55 9.24
C GLU A 44 4.76 6.04 7.84
N VAL A 45 6.06 6.13 7.55
CA VAL A 45 6.58 6.50 6.22
C VAL A 45 6.16 5.56 5.09
N GLY A 46 5.93 4.26 5.36
CA GLY A 46 5.39 3.33 4.36
C GLY A 46 3.88 3.51 4.14
N GLY A 47 3.21 4.27 4.98
CA GLY A 47 1.78 4.51 4.98
C GLY A 47 1.36 5.59 3.99
N VAL A 48 2.30 6.35 3.42
CA VAL A 48 2.02 7.45 2.47
C VAL A 48 1.21 7.01 1.25
N VAL A 49 1.36 5.74 0.85
CA VAL A 49 0.59 5.16 -0.25
C VAL A 49 -0.86 4.89 0.13
N TRP A 50 -1.15 4.68 1.42
CA TRP A 50 -2.49 4.43 1.96
C TRP A 50 -3.19 5.70 2.41
N ASN A 51 -2.49 6.53 3.17
CA ASN A 51 -2.97 7.82 3.65
C ASN A 51 -1.78 8.81 3.74
N PRO A 52 -1.75 9.87 2.93
CA PRO A 52 -0.77 10.96 3.05
C PRO A 52 -0.59 11.51 4.49
N ALA A 53 -1.64 11.48 5.30
CA ALA A 53 -1.61 11.94 6.69
C ALA A 53 -0.91 10.98 7.67
N SER A 54 -0.48 9.80 7.23
CA SER A 54 0.32 8.86 8.04
C SER A 54 1.71 9.36 8.43
N LEU A 55 2.17 10.44 7.80
CA LEU A 55 3.40 11.15 8.17
C LEU A 55 3.26 12.01 9.43
N SER A 56 2.05 12.12 9.99
CA SER A 56 1.80 12.87 11.22
C SER A 56 2.62 12.32 12.38
N GLY A 57 3.04 13.23 13.25
CA GLY A 57 3.93 12.91 14.38
C GLY A 57 5.39 12.66 14.00
N LEU A 58 5.77 12.73 12.72
CA LEU A 58 7.17 12.51 12.30
C LEU A 58 8.09 13.66 12.77
N ARG A 59 8.91 13.40 13.79
CA ARG A 59 9.80 14.41 14.41
C ARG A 59 11.19 14.53 13.78
N HIS A 60 11.61 13.50 13.05
CA HIS A 60 12.96 13.41 12.48
C HIS A 60 12.89 13.05 11.01
N THR A 61 13.89 13.46 10.25
CA THR A 61 14.06 12.95 8.90
C THR A 61 14.28 11.44 8.95
N VAL A 62 13.68 10.73 8.01
CA VAL A 62 13.83 9.29 7.83
C VAL A 62 14.09 9.03 6.36
N VAL A 63 15.14 8.28 6.07
CA VAL A 63 15.36 7.66 4.77
C VAL A 63 15.01 6.18 4.91
N TRP A 64 14.25 5.62 3.97
CA TRP A 64 13.94 4.20 3.99
C TRP A 64 14.09 3.58 2.61
N ALA A 65 14.45 2.31 2.59
CA ALA A 65 14.48 1.51 1.39
C ALA A 65 14.01 0.10 1.70
N GLY A 66 13.56 -0.61 0.67
CA GLY A 66 13.22 -2.01 0.84
C GLY A 66 13.09 -2.76 -0.46
N TYR A 67 13.02 -4.07 -0.29
CA TYR A 67 13.06 -5.04 -1.37
C TYR A 67 12.15 -6.21 -1.03
N THR A 68 11.44 -6.69 -2.05
CA THR A 68 10.69 -7.96 -2.02
C THR A 68 11.05 -8.74 -3.29
N PRO A 69 11.74 -9.88 -3.18
CA PRO A 69 11.98 -10.76 -4.32
C PRO A 69 10.65 -11.38 -4.76
N LEU A 70 10.41 -11.41 -6.07
CA LEU A 70 9.19 -11.99 -6.64
C LEU A 70 9.41 -13.36 -7.29
N SER A 71 10.68 -13.69 -7.58
CA SER A 71 11.07 -15.00 -8.08
C SER A 71 12.02 -15.68 -7.09
N PRO A 72 11.76 -16.94 -6.70
CA PRO A 72 12.67 -17.70 -5.85
C PRO A 72 14.01 -18.04 -6.54
N LEU A 73 14.10 -17.88 -7.88
CA LEU A 73 15.24 -18.32 -8.69
C LEU A 73 16.24 -17.20 -9.05
N GLY A 74 16.12 -16.00 -8.47
CA GLY A 74 17.18 -14.99 -8.54
C GLY A 74 17.28 -14.19 -9.84
N TYR A 75 16.20 -14.12 -10.63
CA TYR A 75 16.07 -13.04 -11.62
C TYR A 75 15.98 -11.69 -10.89
N TRP A 76 16.30 -10.58 -11.56
CA TRP A 76 16.18 -9.21 -11.02
C TRP A 76 14.71 -8.77 -10.84
N ASP A 77 13.81 -9.74 -10.66
CA ASP A 77 12.39 -9.58 -10.51
C ASP A 77 12.09 -9.24 -9.07
N GLY A 78 11.52 -8.06 -8.88
CA GLY A 78 11.48 -7.49 -7.57
C GLY A 78 10.57 -6.31 -7.46
N TYR A 79 10.14 -6.10 -6.23
CA TYR A 79 9.49 -4.87 -5.80
C TYR A 79 10.46 -4.08 -4.93
N HIS A 80 10.83 -2.91 -5.41
CA HIS A 80 11.81 -2.02 -4.80
C HIS A 80 11.12 -0.72 -4.39
N TYR A 81 11.57 -0.15 -3.28
CA TYR A 81 11.20 1.20 -2.94
C TYR A 81 12.32 1.91 -2.19
N LEU A 82 12.36 3.22 -2.36
CA LEU A 82 13.27 4.14 -1.70
C LEU A 82 12.49 5.42 -1.43
N GLY A 83 12.61 5.97 -0.23
CA GLY A 83 12.01 7.25 0.07
C GLY A 83 12.72 8.00 1.17
N PHE A 84 12.35 9.27 1.27
CA PHE A 84 12.71 10.13 2.39
C PHE A 84 11.48 10.91 2.84
N ALA A 85 11.41 11.20 4.12
CA ALA A 85 10.38 12.04 4.72
C ALA A 85 11.00 12.80 5.87
N GLY A 86 10.58 14.05 6.08
CA GLY A 86 11.08 14.83 7.20
C GLY A 86 10.31 16.13 7.39
N PRO A 87 10.39 16.70 8.61
CA PRO A 87 9.75 17.96 8.92
C PRO A 87 10.39 19.11 8.13
N PHE A 88 9.56 20.04 7.67
CA PHE A 88 9.93 21.28 7.00
C PHE A 88 9.03 22.41 7.50
N GLY A 89 9.50 23.15 8.50
CA GLY A 89 8.69 24.12 9.23
C GLY A 89 7.54 23.43 9.96
N GLU A 90 6.31 23.89 9.73
CA GLU A 90 5.07 23.31 10.29
C GLU A 90 4.44 22.24 9.39
N ALA A 91 5.20 21.68 8.44
CA ALA A 91 4.75 20.66 7.51
C ALA A 91 5.71 19.48 7.52
N VAL A 92 5.30 18.36 6.91
CA VAL A 92 6.17 17.23 6.60
C VAL A 92 6.18 17.04 5.09
N LEU A 93 7.38 16.92 4.52
CA LEU A 93 7.59 16.61 3.11
C LEU A 93 8.08 15.18 2.98
N SER A 94 7.64 14.49 1.93
CA SER A 94 8.11 13.15 1.59
C SER A 94 8.24 12.97 0.09
N ALA A 95 9.26 12.24 -0.33
CA ALA A 95 9.34 11.68 -1.67
C ALA A 95 9.60 10.18 -1.60
N SER A 96 8.81 9.41 -2.33
CA SER A 96 8.87 7.94 -2.30
C SER A 96 8.82 7.39 -3.70
N TRP A 97 9.87 6.70 -4.12
CA TRP A 97 9.91 5.96 -5.37
C TRP A 97 9.64 4.49 -5.12
N VAL A 98 8.82 3.91 -5.99
CA VAL A 98 8.45 2.49 -6.01
C VAL A 98 8.66 1.97 -7.41
N ARG A 99 9.18 0.74 -7.52
CA ARG A 99 9.35 0.03 -8.78
C ARG A 99 8.97 -1.43 -8.62
N LEU A 100 8.04 -1.88 -9.44
CA LEU A 100 7.84 -3.29 -9.75
C LEU A 100 8.58 -3.61 -11.04
N GLN A 101 9.42 -4.64 -11.05
CA GLN A 101 10.14 -5.08 -12.23
C GLN A 101 10.04 -6.59 -12.40
N VAL A 102 9.83 -7.01 -13.65
CA VAL A 102 9.91 -8.40 -14.09
C VAL A 102 10.72 -8.43 -15.38
N THR A 103 11.66 -9.37 -15.46
CA THR A 103 12.63 -9.52 -16.54
C THR A 103 12.54 -10.92 -17.14
N GLY A 104 13.10 -11.12 -18.33
CA GLY A 104 13.18 -12.45 -18.93
C GLY A 104 11.82 -13.07 -19.25
N VAL A 105 10.80 -12.26 -19.56
CA VAL A 105 9.48 -12.78 -19.96
C VAL A 105 9.59 -13.34 -21.38
N PRO A 106 9.35 -14.65 -21.59
CA PRO A 106 9.46 -15.25 -22.92
C PRO A 106 8.39 -14.70 -23.86
N ARG A 107 8.80 -14.34 -25.07
CA ARG A 107 7.92 -13.98 -26.18
C ARG A 107 7.77 -15.20 -27.08
N PHE A 108 6.54 -15.64 -27.28
CA PHE A 108 6.20 -16.75 -28.17
C PHE A 108 5.61 -16.22 -29.48
N PRO A 109 5.80 -16.95 -30.60
CA PRO A 109 5.25 -16.58 -31.89
C PRO A 109 3.72 -16.50 -31.84
N GLU A 110 3.14 -15.65 -32.69
CA GLU A 110 1.72 -15.75 -32.98
C GLU A 110 1.44 -17.06 -33.73
N LEU A 111 0.70 -17.96 -33.08
CA LEU A 111 0.34 -19.23 -33.70
C LEU A 111 -0.69 -19.02 -34.83
N PRO A 112 -0.48 -19.64 -36.00
CA PRO A 112 -1.38 -19.52 -37.14
C PRO A 112 -2.80 -20.04 -36.83
N GLY A 113 -3.77 -19.58 -37.62
CA GLY A 113 -5.17 -20.01 -37.54
C GLY A 113 -6.14 -18.97 -36.96
N GLY A 114 -7.40 -19.08 -37.37
CA GLY A 114 -8.50 -18.23 -36.92
C GLY A 114 -9.05 -18.62 -35.55
N ARG A 115 -10.28 -18.21 -35.27
CA ARG A 115 -10.95 -18.49 -33.98
C ARG A 115 -11.24 -19.98 -33.79
N ARG A 116 -11.53 -20.73 -34.87
CA ARG A 116 -11.88 -22.16 -34.79
C ARG A 116 -10.67 -23.02 -34.47
N GLU A 117 -9.55 -22.76 -35.15
CA GLU A 117 -8.27 -23.43 -34.96
C GLU A 117 -7.75 -23.19 -33.54
N ARG A 118 -7.92 -21.96 -33.01
CA ARG A 118 -7.62 -21.64 -31.61
C ARG A 118 -8.34 -22.52 -30.59
N LEU A 119 -9.60 -22.87 -30.84
CA LEU A 119 -10.38 -23.73 -29.94
C LEU A 119 -9.96 -25.20 -30.02
N GLN A 120 -9.34 -25.61 -31.12
CA GLN A 120 -8.90 -26.98 -31.36
C GLN A 120 -7.46 -27.24 -30.90
N ARG A 121 -6.68 -26.21 -30.54
CA ARG A 121 -5.28 -26.35 -30.08
C ARG A 121 -5.08 -27.29 -28.91
N ALA A 122 -6.05 -27.41 -28.01
CA ALA A 122 -5.97 -28.34 -26.89
C ALA A 122 -6.05 -29.82 -27.34
N GLN A 123 -6.58 -30.08 -28.54
CA GLN A 123 -6.85 -31.41 -29.08
C GLN A 123 -5.96 -31.75 -30.28
N ASP A 124 -5.36 -30.75 -30.94
CA ASP A 124 -4.50 -30.92 -32.10
C ASP A 124 -3.10 -30.33 -31.83
N LEU A 125 -2.11 -31.23 -31.70
CA LEU A 125 -0.70 -30.89 -31.48
C LEU A 125 -0.10 -30.11 -32.64
N ALA A 126 -0.59 -30.29 -33.88
CA ALA A 126 -0.08 -29.56 -35.05
C ALA A 126 -0.44 -28.06 -35.02
N LEU A 127 -1.41 -27.67 -34.19
CA LEU A 127 -1.83 -26.29 -33.98
C LEU A 127 -1.18 -25.65 -32.73
N GLN A 128 -0.38 -26.40 -31.98
CA GLN A 128 0.38 -25.91 -30.83
C GLN A 128 1.74 -25.36 -31.28
N GLY A 129 2.28 -24.42 -30.50
CA GLY A 129 3.66 -23.97 -30.69
C GLY A 129 4.66 -25.04 -30.26
N ASP A 130 5.89 -24.94 -30.76
CA ASP A 130 7.02 -25.79 -30.36
C ASP A 130 7.53 -25.52 -28.93
N GLY A 131 6.98 -24.48 -28.27
CA GLY A 131 7.38 -24.06 -26.93
C GLY A 131 8.73 -23.33 -26.91
N VAL A 132 9.28 -22.97 -28.07
CA VAL A 132 10.52 -22.22 -28.18
C VAL A 132 10.20 -20.72 -28.22
N PRO A 133 10.75 -19.92 -27.29
CA PRO A 133 10.55 -18.48 -27.34
C PRO A 133 11.34 -17.85 -28.49
N GLU A 134 10.73 -16.91 -29.20
CA GLU A 134 11.38 -16.07 -30.23
C GLU A 134 12.31 -15.01 -29.62
N GLY A 135 12.13 -14.73 -28.33
CA GLY A 135 12.94 -13.77 -27.60
C GLY A 135 12.38 -13.52 -26.21
N TYR A 136 12.90 -12.49 -25.55
CA TYR A 136 12.51 -12.11 -24.21
C TYR A 136 12.24 -10.62 -24.12
N PHE A 137 11.35 -10.22 -23.23
CA PHE A 137 11.13 -8.82 -22.90
C PHE A 137 11.08 -8.63 -21.39
N SER A 138 11.07 -7.37 -20.97
CA SER A 138 10.94 -6.98 -19.56
C SER A 138 9.75 -6.03 -19.40
N ALA A 139 9.20 -6.02 -18.19
CA ALA A 139 8.16 -5.11 -17.77
C ALA A 139 8.60 -4.37 -16.51
N SER A 140 8.25 -3.09 -16.42
CA SER A 140 8.51 -2.29 -15.23
C SER A 140 7.44 -1.24 -15.01
N ASP A 141 6.97 -1.13 -13.78
CA ASP A 141 6.06 -0.11 -13.33
C ASP A 141 6.72 0.71 -12.23
N ASP A 142 6.91 2.01 -12.48
CA ASP A 142 7.49 2.96 -11.55
C ASP A 142 6.41 3.95 -11.07
N ALA A 143 6.43 4.28 -9.78
CA ALA A 143 5.64 5.34 -9.18
C ALA A 143 6.54 6.24 -8.32
N LEU A 144 6.48 7.56 -8.53
CA LEU A 144 7.08 8.55 -7.64
C LEU A 144 5.95 9.32 -6.94
N TYR A 145 5.91 9.21 -5.62
CA TYR A 145 5.02 9.95 -4.74
C TYR A 145 5.76 11.17 -4.21
N LEU A 146 5.16 12.35 -4.35
CA LEU A 146 5.57 13.57 -3.67
C LEU A 146 4.44 13.96 -2.72
N THR A 147 4.69 13.89 -1.42
CA THR A 147 3.68 14.05 -0.39
C THR A 147 4.00 15.27 0.47
N PHE A 148 2.97 16.08 0.71
CA PHE A 148 2.97 17.20 1.63
C PHE A 148 1.92 16.94 2.70
N LEU A 149 2.30 17.10 3.97
CA LEU A 149 1.41 17.02 5.12
C LEU A 149 1.46 18.34 5.88
N LYS A 150 0.30 18.88 6.20
CA LYS A 150 0.15 19.97 7.17
C LYS A 150 -0.39 19.40 8.47
N GLU A 151 0.36 19.60 9.55
CA GLU A 151 -0.13 19.32 10.90
C GLU A 151 -0.99 20.50 11.35
N ASN A 152 -2.25 20.25 11.69
CA ASN A 152 -3.14 21.26 12.26
C ASN A 152 -3.56 20.78 13.65
N SER A 153 -3.51 21.65 14.64
CA SER A 153 -3.99 21.34 15.99
C SER A 153 -4.96 22.41 16.44
N PHE A 154 -6.05 22.02 17.09
CA PHE A 154 -6.99 22.95 17.69
C PHE A 154 -7.54 22.38 18.99
N THR A 155 -7.97 23.27 19.87
CA THR A 155 -8.61 22.89 21.14
C THR A 155 -10.12 23.00 20.95
N LEU A 156 -10.82 21.88 21.10
CA LEU A 156 -12.27 21.85 21.10
C LEU A 156 -12.78 22.09 22.52
N ASP A 157 -13.38 23.26 22.74
CA ASP A 157 -14.13 23.58 23.96
C ASP A 157 -15.59 23.18 23.76
N LEU A 158 -16.04 22.16 24.49
CA LEU A 158 -17.41 21.66 24.43
C LEU A 158 -18.36 22.43 25.37
N GLY A 159 -17.88 23.45 26.09
CA GLY A 159 -18.68 24.32 26.97
C GLY A 159 -19.16 23.64 28.25
N TRP A 160 -18.69 22.43 28.54
CA TRP A 160 -18.96 21.71 29.77
C TRP A 160 -17.85 22.05 30.77
N ARG A 161 -18.19 22.10 32.06
CA ARG A 161 -17.34 22.62 33.16
C ARG A 161 -15.97 21.90 33.34
N PHE A 162 -15.69 20.87 32.54
CA PHE A 162 -14.43 20.15 32.51
C PHE A 162 -14.18 19.69 31.06
N PHE A 163 -12.92 19.85 30.59
CA PHE A 163 -12.30 19.28 29.38
C PHE A 163 -12.30 20.16 28.10
N GLU A 164 -11.27 21.01 28.00
CA GLU A 164 -10.70 21.42 26.72
C GLU A 164 -10.03 20.21 26.05
N LEU A 165 -10.46 19.84 24.84
CA LEU A 165 -9.94 18.68 24.13
C LEU A 165 -8.93 19.10 23.04
N PRO A 166 -7.63 18.90 23.24
CA PRO A 166 -6.66 19.09 22.17
C PRO A 166 -6.87 18.00 21.09
N LEU A 167 -7.08 18.44 19.85
CA LEU A 167 -7.26 17.57 18.69
C LEU A 167 -6.19 17.89 17.65
N SER A 168 -5.54 16.85 17.10
CA SER A 168 -4.75 16.99 15.87
C SER A 168 -5.57 16.57 14.65
N LEU A 169 -5.55 17.41 13.62
CA LEU A 169 -6.14 17.21 12.30
C LEU A 169 -5.07 17.32 11.20
N PRO A 170 -4.13 16.36 11.12
CA PRO A 170 -3.21 16.30 10.01
C PRO A 170 -3.96 16.11 8.69
N VAL A 171 -3.65 16.94 7.70
CA VAL A 171 -4.19 16.84 6.34
C VAL A 171 -3.03 16.74 5.35
N GLY A 172 -3.05 15.69 4.54
CA GLY A 172 -2.02 15.38 3.57
C GLY A 172 -2.53 15.31 2.14
N VAL A 173 -1.65 15.69 1.22
CA VAL A 173 -1.84 15.62 -0.23
C VAL A 173 -0.63 14.93 -0.83
N SER A 174 -0.85 14.02 -1.77
CA SER A 174 0.23 13.34 -2.49
C SER A 174 0.00 13.39 -3.99
N VAL A 175 1.01 13.79 -4.75
CA VAL A 175 1.02 13.72 -6.21
C VAL A 175 1.85 12.51 -6.63
N LYS A 176 1.29 11.68 -7.49
CA LYS A 176 1.89 10.42 -7.94
C LYS A 176 2.22 10.51 -9.43
N PHE A 177 3.49 10.36 -9.80
CA PHE A 177 3.93 10.25 -11.19
C PHE A 177 4.15 8.79 -11.55
N LEU A 178 3.44 8.30 -12.55
CA LEU A 178 3.47 6.91 -12.99
C LEU A 178 4.22 6.79 -14.31
N ARG A 179 5.04 5.74 -14.41
CA ARG A 179 5.67 5.32 -15.66
C ARG A 179 5.59 3.81 -15.77
N LYS A 180 5.00 3.33 -16.87
CA LYS A 180 4.91 1.90 -17.18
C LYS A 180 5.72 1.58 -18.43
N SER A 181 6.36 0.43 -18.46
CA SER A 181 7.06 -0.14 -19.61
C SER A 181 6.68 -1.60 -19.74
N LEU A 182 6.25 -2.01 -20.94
CA LEU A 182 5.92 -3.39 -21.26
C LEU A 182 6.53 -3.73 -22.61
N GLY A 183 7.73 -4.31 -22.60
CA GLY A 183 8.57 -4.37 -23.80
C GLY A 183 8.78 -2.98 -24.39
N ASP A 184 8.34 -2.79 -25.64
CA ASP A 184 8.46 -1.52 -26.36
C ASP A 184 7.36 -0.51 -26.02
N ALA A 185 6.25 -0.96 -25.42
CA ALA A 185 5.15 -0.11 -25.03
C ALA A 185 5.50 0.72 -23.78
N LYS A 186 5.17 2.02 -23.81
CA LYS A 186 5.44 2.96 -22.72
C LYS A 186 4.17 3.72 -22.35
N GLY A 187 3.87 3.78 -21.05
CA GLY A 187 2.75 4.50 -20.47
C GLY A 187 3.19 5.52 -19.42
N ARG A 188 2.44 6.62 -19.28
CA ARG A 188 2.66 7.64 -18.23
C ARG A 188 1.34 8.12 -17.64
N GLY A 189 1.33 8.42 -16.35
CA GLY A 189 0.15 8.97 -15.67
C GLY A 189 0.52 9.90 -14.53
N VAL A 190 -0.43 10.73 -14.13
CA VAL A 190 -0.32 11.60 -12.95
C VAL A 190 -1.58 11.41 -12.11
N GLY A 191 -1.40 11.05 -10.85
CA GLY A 191 -2.46 10.84 -9.88
C GLY A 191 -2.37 11.80 -8.71
N LEU A 192 -3.48 11.95 -8.00
CA LEU A 192 -3.60 12.76 -6.80
C LEU A 192 -4.26 11.92 -5.71
N ASP A 193 -3.64 11.89 -4.53
CA ASP A 193 -4.17 11.23 -3.34
C ASP A 193 -4.37 12.27 -2.23
N LEU A 194 -5.45 12.14 -1.46
CA LEU A 194 -5.80 13.01 -0.35
C LEU A 194 -5.98 12.18 0.92
N GLY A 195 -5.58 12.74 2.04
CA GLY A 195 -5.60 12.04 3.32
C GLY A 195 -5.82 12.97 4.49
N GLY A 196 -6.52 12.49 5.51
CA GLY A 196 -6.68 13.18 6.78
C GLY A 196 -6.69 12.19 7.94
N MET A 197 -6.37 12.68 9.14
CA MET A 197 -6.63 11.96 10.38
C MET A 197 -7.23 12.88 11.43
N VAL A 198 -7.89 12.28 12.41
CA VAL A 198 -8.23 12.87 13.70
C VAL A 198 -7.45 12.10 14.75
N GLN A 199 -6.64 12.78 15.54
CA GLN A 199 -5.84 12.16 16.59
C GLN A 199 -6.23 12.75 17.94
N VAL A 200 -6.48 11.86 18.89
CA VAL A 200 -6.97 12.19 20.22
C VAL A 200 -6.17 11.41 21.25
N GLU A 201 -5.54 12.12 22.17
CA GLU A 201 -4.93 11.51 23.35
C GLU A 201 -6.00 11.30 24.42
N LEU A 202 -6.39 10.04 24.63
CA LEU A 202 -7.48 9.70 25.55
C LEU A 202 -7.11 9.93 27.02
N SER A 203 -5.82 9.99 27.36
CA SER A 203 -5.31 10.37 28.68
C SER A 203 -5.88 11.71 29.15
N HIS A 204 -5.99 12.68 28.23
CA HIS A 204 -6.52 14.02 28.49
C HIS A 204 -8.05 14.03 28.67
N LEU A 205 -8.76 13.06 28.09
CA LEU A 205 -10.23 12.97 28.17
C LEU A 205 -10.73 12.35 29.46
N VAL A 206 -10.05 11.32 29.96
CA VAL A 206 -10.56 10.51 31.09
C VAL A 206 -9.75 10.76 32.37
N ALA A 207 -8.81 11.70 32.36
CA ALA A 207 -7.86 11.97 33.45
C ALA A 207 -7.20 10.69 33.99
N HIS A 208 -7.00 9.71 33.09
CA HIS A 208 -6.43 8.42 33.42
C HIS A 208 -5.17 8.23 32.57
N GLU A 209 -4.01 8.37 33.21
CA GLU A 209 -2.70 8.33 32.55
C GLU A 209 -2.42 7.02 31.80
N ALA A 210 -3.20 5.97 32.08
CA ALA A 210 -3.06 4.70 31.40
C ALA A 210 -3.63 4.71 29.97
N LEU A 211 -4.53 5.63 29.58
CA LEU A 211 -5.10 5.62 28.23
C LEU A 211 -4.13 6.25 27.21
N GLY A 212 -4.08 5.69 26.01
CA GLY A 212 -3.17 6.17 24.96
C GLY A 212 -3.88 6.94 23.84
N GLU A 213 -3.36 6.81 22.63
CA GLU A 213 -3.73 7.65 21.49
C GLU A 213 -4.68 6.91 20.54
N LEU A 214 -5.83 7.52 20.24
CA LEU A 214 -6.78 7.06 19.24
C LEU A 214 -6.64 7.89 17.96
N CYS A 215 -6.44 7.21 16.84
CA CYS A 215 -6.32 7.83 15.53
C CYS A 215 -7.42 7.30 14.60
N LEU A 216 -8.18 8.21 14.00
CA LEU A 216 -9.16 7.88 12.96
C LEU A 216 -8.68 8.47 11.64
N GLY A 217 -8.51 7.65 10.61
CA GLY A 217 -8.01 8.05 9.30
C GLY A 217 -9.05 7.94 8.20
N LEU A 218 -8.99 8.86 7.25
CA LEU A 218 -9.73 8.82 6.00
C LEU A 218 -8.78 9.16 4.85
N ALA A 219 -8.87 8.41 3.76
CA ALA A 219 -8.08 8.67 2.57
C ALA A 219 -8.86 8.41 1.29
N ILE A 220 -8.54 9.19 0.25
CA ILE A 220 -9.03 9.03 -1.10
C ILE A 220 -7.81 8.97 -2.02
N GLN A 221 -7.55 7.81 -2.61
CA GLN A 221 -6.48 7.62 -3.58
C GLN A 221 -7.01 7.78 -5.00
N ASP A 222 -6.15 8.19 -5.92
CA ASP A 222 -6.43 8.35 -7.35
C ASP A 222 -7.68 9.21 -7.60
N VAL A 223 -7.75 10.37 -6.94
CA VAL A 223 -8.83 11.35 -7.06
C VAL A 223 -9.08 11.68 -8.52
N GLY A 224 -10.33 11.56 -8.97
CA GLY A 224 -10.69 11.77 -10.38
C GLY A 224 -10.38 10.60 -11.31
N ASN A 225 -9.80 9.51 -10.79
CA ASN A 225 -9.28 8.34 -11.51
C ASN A 225 -8.05 8.67 -12.36
N THR A 226 -6.91 8.13 -11.97
CA THR A 226 -5.64 8.37 -12.65
C THR A 226 -5.64 7.71 -14.02
N MET A 227 -5.38 8.50 -15.06
CA MET A 227 -5.21 8.00 -16.42
C MET A 227 -3.74 7.69 -16.69
N VAL A 228 -3.48 6.51 -17.27
CA VAL A 228 -2.17 6.13 -17.80
C VAL A 228 -2.28 6.11 -19.33
N LEU A 229 -1.66 7.10 -19.96
CA LEU A 229 -1.65 7.28 -21.40
C LEU A 229 -0.47 6.53 -22.02
N TRP A 230 -0.78 5.65 -22.97
CA TRP A 230 0.21 4.88 -23.72
C TRP A 230 0.57 5.57 -25.03
N ARG A 231 1.79 5.32 -25.53
CA ARG A 231 2.23 5.81 -26.85
C ARG A 231 1.33 5.34 -28.01
N SER A 232 0.67 4.19 -27.85
CA SER A 232 -0.33 3.67 -28.80
C SER A 232 -1.65 4.45 -28.83
N ARG A 233 -1.77 5.52 -28.02
CA ARG A 233 -3.01 6.28 -27.76
C ARG A 233 -4.09 5.52 -26.98
N HIS A 234 -3.79 4.30 -26.53
CA HIS A 234 -4.59 3.61 -25.53
C HIS A 234 -4.47 4.31 -24.16
N ALA A 235 -5.53 4.26 -23.36
CA ALA A 235 -5.55 4.83 -22.02
C ALA A 235 -6.07 3.79 -21.03
N ASP A 236 -5.25 3.49 -20.03
CA ASP A 236 -5.68 2.72 -18.87
C ASP A 236 -6.14 3.66 -17.76
N ARG A 237 -7.03 3.17 -16.90
CA ARG A 237 -7.61 3.96 -15.81
C ARG A 237 -7.44 3.24 -14.49
N ILE A 238 -6.73 3.87 -13.57
CA ILE A 238 -6.69 3.46 -12.16
C ILE A 238 -7.90 4.10 -11.49
N ARG A 239 -8.78 3.27 -10.95
CA ARG A 239 -10.00 3.74 -10.29
C ARG A 239 -9.64 4.39 -8.95
N TRP A 240 -10.38 5.43 -8.58
CA TRP A 240 -10.26 6.03 -7.26
C TRP A 240 -10.60 5.01 -6.17
N ARG A 241 -9.96 5.11 -5.00
CA ARG A 241 -10.21 4.26 -3.84
C ARG A 241 -10.53 5.11 -2.63
N GLY A 242 -11.57 4.73 -1.90
CA GLY A 242 -11.93 5.33 -0.63
C GLY A 242 -11.56 4.39 0.50
N CYS A 243 -10.85 4.92 1.51
CA CYS A 243 -10.35 4.16 2.64
C CYS A 243 -10.70 4.86 3.96
N ILE A 244 -11.05 4.07 4.96
CA ILE A 244 -11.19 4.51 6.35
C ILE A 244 -10.36 3.61 7.26
N GLY A 245 -9.93 4.12 8.41
CA GLY A 245 -9.24 3.28 9.38
C GLY A 245 -9.25 3.88 10.78
N ALA A 246 -8.95 3.03 11.75
CA ALA A 246 -8.77 3.38 13.13
C ALA A 246 -7.50 2.70 13.66
N SER A 247 -6.75 3.40 14.49
CA SER A 247 -5.70 2.78 15.28
C SER A 247 -5.71 3.26 16.72
N TYR A 248 -5.27 2.40 17.63
CA TYR A 248 -5.19 2.72 19.04
C TYR A 248 -3.85 2.28 19.61
N TYR A 249 -3.07 3.24 20.11
CA TYR A 249 -1.83 2.99 20.81
C TYR A 249 -2.09 2.92 22.31
N GLN A 250 -1.64 1.83 22.94
CA GLN A 250 -1.77 1.59 24.37
C GLN A 250 -0.41 1.32 24.99
N HIS A 251 -0.09 2.01 26.08
CA HIS A 251 1.16 1.82 26.81
C HIS A 251 0.94 0.90 28.01
N PHE A 252 1.79 -0.12 28.14
CA PHE A 252 1.84 -1.02 29.28
C PHE A 252 3.28 -1.12 29.83
N SER A 253 3.44 -1.62 31.06
CA SER A 253 4.76 -1.88 31.64
C SER A 253 5.60 -2.87 30.84
N PHE A 254 4.94 -3.78 30.10
CA PHE A 254 5.60 -4.77 29.26
C PHE A 254 5.84 -4.31 27.82
N GLY A 255 5.49 -3.07 27.45
CA GLY A 255 5.69 -2.52 26.12
C GLY A 255 4.48 -1.73 25.60
N ARG A 256 4.61 -1.21 24.38
CA ARG A 256 3.54 -0.51 23.67
C ARG A 256 2.82 -1.48 22.74
N VAL A 257 1.49 -1.43 22.73
CA VAL A 257 0.65 -2.21 21.80
C VAL A 257 -0.11 -1.25 20.90
N LEU A 258 -0.09 -1.51 19.60
CA LEU A 258 -0.90 -0.84 18.59
C LEU A 258 -1.95 -1.82 18.08
N PHE A 259 -3.22 -1.42 18.13
CA PHE A 259 -4.30 -2.09 17.43
C PHE A 259 -4.65 -1.30 16.17
N LEU A 260 -4.83 -1.99 15.06
CA LEU A 260 -5.15 -1.42 13.76
C LEU A 260 -6.40 -2.07 13.19
N TRP A 261 -7.29 -1.24 12.66
CA TRP A 261 -8.33 -1.62 11.74
C TRP A 261 -8.35 -0.67 10.54
N GLY A 262 -8.52 -1.20 9.33
CA GLY A 262 -8.66 -0.42 8.11
C GLY A 262 -9.69 -1.06 7.18
N ARG A 263 -10.36 -0.26 6.35
CA ARG A 263 -11.34 -0.75 5.38
C ARG A 263 -11.33 0.06 4.10
N GLU A 264 -11.33 -0.67 2.99
CA GLU A 264 -11.56 -0.11 1.66
C GLU A 264 -13.08 -0.01 1.42
N VAL A 265 -13.61 1.20 1.48
CA VAL A 265 -15.06 1.46 1.34
C VAL A 265 -15.49 1.58 -0.11
N HIS A 266 -14.57 1.91 -1.02
CA HIS A 266 -14.82 1.99 -2.45
C HIS A 266 -13.70 1.30 -3.24
N CYS A 267 -14.06 0.45 -4.21
CA CYS A 267 -13.13 -0.32 -5.05
C CYS A 267 -12.12 -1.19 -4.26
N GLY A 268 -12.62 -2.06 -3.37
CA GLY A 268 -11.76 -2.97 -2.61
C GLY A 268 -12.52 -3.88 -1.65
N GLY A 269 -13.39 -3.31 -0.80
CA GLY A 269 -14.26 -4.07 0.10
C GLY A 269 -13.54 -4.87 1.19
N ARG A 270 -12.19 -4.87 1.19
CA ARG A 270 -11.35 -5.60 2.14
C ARG A 270 -11.24 -4.86 3.46
N SER A 271 -11.13 -5.65 4.53
CA SER A 271 -10.91 -5.15 5.88
C SER A 271 -9.58 -5.69 6.38
N HIS A 272 -8.75 -4.78 6.88
CA HIS A 272 -7.40 -5.04 7.34
C HIS A 272 -7.38 -4.92 8.86
N TRP A 273 -6.69 -5.85 9.50
CA TRP A 273 -6.53 -5.89 10.95
C TRP A 273 -5.07 -6.09 11.29
N GLY A 274 -4.58 -5.44 12.34
CA GLY A 274 -3.19 -5.55 12.73
C GLY A 274 -2.99 -5.35 14.22
N VAL A 275 -2.01 -6.05 14.78
CA VAL A 275 -1.51 -5.83 16.12
C VAL A 275 0.02 -5.72 16.06
N GLU A 276 0.58 -4.65 16.61
CA GLU A 276 2.01 -4.49 16.82
C GLU A 276 2.28 -4.40 18.33
N TRP A 277 3.17 -5.25 18.84
CA TRP A 277 3.76 -5.10 20.15
C TRP A 277 5.20 -4.61 19.99
N THR A 278 5.58 -3.59 20.76
CA THR A 278 6.93 -3.01 20.74
C THR A 278 7.49 -2.89 22.15
N LYS A 279 8.70 -3.38 22.38
CA LYS A 279 9.43 -3.18 23.64
C LYS A 279 10.91 -2.92 23.35
N GLY A 280 11.39 -1.75 23.74
CA GLY A 280 12.76 -1.32 23.47
C GLY A 280 13.05 -1.32 21.96
N LYS A 281 13.98 -2.18 21.54
CA LYS A 281 14.45 -2.29 20.16
C LYS A 281 13.70 -3.32 19.31
N VAL A 282 12.74 -4.06 19.89
CA VAL A 282 12.05 -5.17 19.23
C VAL A 282 10.59 -4.82 18.99
N ALA A 283 10.10 -5.12 17.79
CA ALA A 283 8.69 -5.09 17.45
C ALA A 283 8.24 -6.44 16.87
N LEU A 284 7.09 -6.94 17.31
CA LEU A 284 6.43 -8.13 16.78
C LEU A 284 5.07 -7.73 16.22
N ARG A 285 4.73 -8.26 15.04
CA ARG A 285 3.56 -7.85 14.28
C ARG A 285 2.83 -9.05 13.72
N VAL A 286 1.52 -9.00 13.83
CA VAL A 286 0.61 -9.93 13.14
C VAL A 286 -0.52 -9.11 12.54
N GLY A 287 -0.96 -9.50 11.36
CA GLY A 287 -2.07 -8.84 10.69
C GLY A 287 -2.83 -9.78 9.78
N TYR A 288 -3.94 -9.28 9.26
CA TYR A 288 -4.84 -9.97 8.34
C TYR A 288 -5.32 -8.96 7.31
N ASP A 289 -5.21 -9.28 6.02
CA ASP A 289 -5.53 -8.36 4.92
C ASP A 289 -6.95 -8.52 4.35
N GLY A 290 -7.77 -9.33 5.02
CA GLY A 290 -9.10 -9.72 4.54
C GLY A 290 -9.14 -11.14 3.97
N GLU A 291 -7.99 -11.68 3.56
CA GLU A 291 -7.88 -13.00 2.93
C GLU A 291 -6.85 -13.90 3.61
N ARG A 292 -5.70 -13.34 4.02
CA ARG A 292 -4.54 -14.12 4.48
C ARG A 292 -3.90 -13.46 5.72
N PRO A 293 -3.43 -14.28 6.68
CA PRO A 293 -2.64 -13.79 7.79
C PRO A 293 -1.24 -13.38 7.32
N ARG A 294 -0.68 -12.38 7.99
CA ARG A 294 0.65 -11.81 7.74
C ARG A 294 1.36 -11.63 9.07
N ALA A 295 2.69 -11.68 9.05
CA ALA A 295 3.48 -11.54 10.25
C ALA A 295 4.79 -10.80 9.95
N GLY A 296 5.38 -10.20 10.98
CA GLY A 296 6.66 -9.54 10.83
C GLY A 296 7.36 -9.22 12.14
N VAL A 297 8.64 -8.91 12.03
CA VAL A 297 9.52 -8.50 13.13
C VAL A 297 10.21 -7.20 12.75
N GLY A 298 10.44 -6.35 13.74
CA GLY A 298 11.24 -5.13 13.61
C GLY A 298 12.35 -5.12 14.63
N LEU A 299 13.56 -4.76 14.20
CA LEU A 299 14.74 -4.60 15.04
C LEU A 299 15.29 -3.19 14.86
N GLY A 300 15.36 -2.42 15.94
CA GLY A 300 15.96 -1.10 15.99
C GLY A 300 17.35 -1.13 16.59
N TRP A 301 18.29 -0.38 16.03
CA TRP A 301 19.60 -0.14 16.61
C TRP A 301 20.05 1.29 16.32
N GLU A 302 20.11 2.11 17.36
CA GLU A 302 20.49 3.53 17.27
C GLU A 302 19.67 4.27 16.19
N ARG A 303 20.32 4.69 15.11
CA ARG A 303 19.73 5.41 13.98
C ARG A 303 19.13 4.50 12.91
N PHE A 304 19.24 3.18 13.07
CA PHE A 304 18.79 2.20 12.09
C PHE A 304 17.60 1.40 12.61
N LYS A 305 16.69 1.04 11.71
CA LYS A 305 15.63 0.06 11.97
C LYS A 305 15.50 -0.85 10.77
N VAL A 306 15.44 -2.15 11.00
CA VAL A 306 15.19 -3.16 9.98
C VAL A 306 13.88 -3.86 10.31
N ASP A 307 12.95 -3.82 9.38
CA ASP A 307 11.68 -4.52 9.46
C ASP A 307 11.65 -5.64 8.42
N TYR A 308 11.12 -6.79 8.83
CA TYR A 308 10.92 -7.96 7.97
C TYR A 308 9.46 -8.42 8.06
N ALA A 309 8.87 -8.79 6.93
CA ALA A 309 7.50 -9.29 6.85
C ALA A 309 7.37 -10.50 5.94
N ILE A 310 6.50 -11.42 6.35
CA ILE A 310 6.06 -12.58 5.59
C ILE A 310 4.64 -12.26 5.09
N VAL A 311 4.48 -12.26 3.77
CA VAL A 311 3.25 -11.82 3.09
C VAL A 311 2.81 -12.92 2.13
N PRO A 312 1.93 -13.84 2.57
CA PRO A 312 1.36 -14.85 1.69
C PRO A 312 0.51 -14.21 0.57
N ARG A 313 0.70 -14.68 -0.67
CA ARG A 313 -0.07 -14.31 -1.87
C ARG A 313 -0.46 -15.58 -2.63
N ASP A 314 -1.28 -15.44 -3.67
CA ASP A 314 -1.78 -16.59 -4.45
C ASP A 314 -0.66 -17.34 -5.18
N PHE A 315 0.40 -16.63 -5.58
CA PHE A 315 1.55 -17.17 -6.31
C PHE A 315 2.74 -17.54 -5.41
N GLY A 316 2.58 -17.43 -4.08
CA GLY A 316 3.63 -17.82 -3.13
C GLY A 316 3.74 -16.91 -1.91
N VAL A 317 4.71 -17.21 -1.07
CA VAL A 317 5.02 -16.41 0.12
C VAL A 317 6.06 -15.37 -0.23
N LEU A 318 5.71 -14.10 -0.08
CA LEU A 318 6.63 -12.99 -0.29
C LEU A 318 7.35 -12.63 1.01
N HIS A 319 8.64 -12.35 0.89
CA HIS A 319 9.52 -11.96 1.99
C HIS A 319 9.94 -10.51 1.78
N ARG A 320 9.44 -9.59 2.61
CA ARG A 320 9.72 -8.16 2.46
C ARG A 320 10.70 -7.70 3.53
N ILE A 321 11.75 -7.00 3.10
CA ILE A 321 12.74 -6.36 3.98
C ILE A 321 12.67 -4.86 3.78
N THR A 322 12.69 -4.10 4.88
CA THR A 322 12.77 -2.64 4.89
C THR A 322 13.84 -2.18 5.85
N GLY A 323 14.76 -1.34 5.39
CA GLY A 323 15.65 -0.56 6.24
C GLY A 323 15.14 0.88 6.38
N LYS A 324 15.22 1.45 7.58
CA LYS A 324 14.98 2.86 7.88
C LYS A 324 16.23 3.43 8.56
N PHE A 325 16.64 4.62 8.17
CA PHE A 325 17.77 5.36 8.72
C PHE A 325 17.33 6.77 9.13
N LEU A 326 17.71 7.18 10.34
CA LEU A 326 17.45 8.50 10.91
C LEU A 326 18.77 9.30 10.91
N PRO A 327 19.01 10.14 9.88
CA PRO A 327 20.28 10.87 9.71
C PRO A 327 20.62 11.81 10.86
#